data_AF-A0A2E0SRJ3-F1
#
_entry.id   AF-A0A2E0SRJ3-F1
#
_cell.length_a   1.000
_cell.length_b   1.000
_cell.length_c   1.000
_cell.angle_alpha   90.00
_cell.angle_beta   90.00
_cell.angle_gamma   90.00
#
_symmetry.space_group_name_H-M   'P 1'
#
loop_
_entity.id
_entity.type
_entity.pdbx_description
1 polymer ?
#
loop_
_entity_poly.entity_id
_entity_poly.type
_entity_poly.pdbx_seq_one_letter_code
_entity_poly.pdbx_strand_id
1 'polypeptide(L)' 'MSHDHDHHHEAPADANDVVVCPVMPGSTVSKSVAEAQGLYRDYEGERYWFCCAACGPLFDADPEKYVKAA' A
#
# COMPACT_ATOMS: atom_id res chain seq x y z
N MET A 1 -32.62 -4.93 -25.34
CA MET A 1 -32.30 -5.66 -24.10
C MET A 1 -30.87 -5.34 -23.74
N SER A 2 -30.68 -4.23 -23.01
CA SER A 2 -29.39 -3.69 -22.64
C SER A 2 -28.87 -4.45 -21.42
N HIS A 3 -27.82 -5.26 -21.59
CA HIS A 3 -27.04 -5.74 -20.47
C HIS A 3 -25.81 -4.86 -20.32
N ASP A 4 -25.93 -3.97 -19.34
CA ASP A 4 -24.94 -3.43 -18.44
C ASP A 4 -23.50 -3.95 -18.61
N HIS A 5 -22.61 -3.05 -19.01
CA HIS A 5 -21.17 -3.23 -18.89
C HIS A 5 -20.75 -2.85 -17.46
N ASP A 6 -21.00 -3.73 -16.48
CA ASP A 6 -20.29 -3.66 -15.19
C ASP A 6 -18.94 -4.35 -15.37
N HIS A 7 -18.00 -3.62 -15.97
CA HIS A 7 -16.61 -3.88 -15.70
C HIS A 7 -16.38 -3.42 -14.26
N HIS A 8 -16.60 -4.32 -13.31
CA HIS A 8 -15.97 -4.24 -11.99
C HIS A 8 -14.47 -4.24 -12.25
N HIS A 9 -13.93 -3.05 -12.50
CA HIS A 9 -12.53 -2.78 -12.63
C HIS A 9 -11.97 -2.83 -11.21
N GLU A 10 -11.84 -4.03 -10.68
CA GLU A 10 -10.79 -4.31 -9.72
C GLU A 10 -9.49 -4.05 -10.49
N ALA A 11 -8.97 -2.83 -10.34
CA ALA A 11 -7.85 -2.33 -11.10
C ALA A 11 -6.75 -3.41 -11.12
N PRO A 12 -6.31 -3.87 -12.31
CA PRO A 12 -5.22 -4.82 -12.36
C PRO A 12 -4.04 -4.11 -11.73
N ALA A 13 -3.62 -4.57 -10.56
CA ALA A 13 -2.42 -4.09 -9.87
C ALA A 13 -1.31 -3.97 -10.90
N ASP A 14 -1.01 -2.74 -11.32
CA ASP A 14 0.03 -2.46 -12.29
C ASP A 14 1.30 -3.10 -11.72
N ALA A 15 1.87 -4.07 -12.45
CA ALA A 15 3.03 -4.84 -11.99
C ALA A 15 4.28 -3.97 -11.72
N ASN A 16 4.21 -2.68 -12.04
CA ASN A 16 5.23 -1.67 -11.79
C ASN A 16 5.00 -0.86 -10.50
N ASP A 17 3.88 -1.04 -9.82
CA ASP A 17 3.49 -0.27 -8.64
C ASP A 17 3.61 -1.13 -7.37
N VAL A 18 4.83 -1.58 -7.15
CA VAL A 18 5.16 -2.57 -6.13
C VAL A 18 6.30 -2.03 -5.27
N VAL A 19 6.08 -1.93 -3.96
CA VAL A 19 7.03 -1.43 -2.96
C VAL A 19 7.32 -2.50 -1.92
N VAL A 20 8.42 -2.34 -1.19
CA VAL A 20 8.73 -3.20 -0.05
C VAL A 20 8.10 -2.60 1.20
N CYS A 21 7.48 -3.44 2.02
CA CYS A 21 6.95 -3.04 3.31
C CYS A 21 8.11 -2.55 4.20
N PRO A 22 8.14 -1.29 4.65
CA PRO A 22 9.26 -0.76 5.42
C PRO A 22 9.33 -1.37 6.84
N VAL A 23 8.22 -1.91 7.34
CA VAL A 23 8.14 -2.62 8.63
C VAL A 23 8.73 -4.03 8.55
N MET A 24 8.61 -4.69 7.40
CA MET A 24 9.14 -6.04 7.15
C MET A 24 9.84 -6.09 5.79
N PRO A 25 11.15 -5.81 5.74
CA PRO A 25 11.90 -5.88 4.50
C PRO A 25 11.86 -7.31 3.96
N GLY A 26 11.35 -7.46 2.72
CA GLY A 26 11.14 -8.75 2.06
C GLY A 26 9.67 -9.09 1.80
N SER A 27 8.72 -8.38 2.43
CA SER A 27 7.32 -8.41 2.03
C SER A 27 7.03 -7.34 0.99
N THR A 28 6.61 -7.80 -0.18
CA THR A 28 6.30 -6.97 -1.32
C THR A 28 4.82 -6.56 -1.30
N VAL A 29 4.54 -5.29 -1.56
CA VAL A 29 3.23 -4.64 -1.44
C VAL A 29 2.89 -3.96 -2.75
N SER A 30 1.72 -4.23 -3.30
CA SER A 30 1.22 -3.41 -4.42
C SER A 30 0.60 -2.14 -3.86
N LYS A 31 1.05 -0.97 -4.33
CA LYS A 31 0.53 0.29 -3.80
C LYS A 31 -0.93 0.49 -4.19
N SER A 32 -1.33 0.15 -5.42
CA SER A 32 -2.75 0.13 -5.83
C SER A 32 -3.63 -0.67 -4.87
N VAL A 33 -3.19 -1.86 -4.45
CA VAL A 33 -3.93 -2.71 -3.51
C VAL A 33 -3.96 -2.09 -2.11
N ALA A 34 -2.83 -1.57 -1.64
CA ALA A 34 -2.76 -0.91 -0.36
C ALA A 34 -3.60 0.38 -0.32
N GLU A 35 -3.64 1.17 -1.38
CA GLU A 35 -4.49 2.37 -1.49
C GLU A 35 -5.97 2.02 -1.51
N ALA A 36 -6.37 1.01 -2.29
CA ALA A 36 -7.75 0.51 -2.30
C ALA A 36 -8.22 0.04 -0.92
N GLN A 37 -7.30 -0.52 -0.12
CA GLN A 37 -7.59 -1.00 1.24
C GLN A 37 -7.34 0.07 2.33
N GLY A 38 -6.80 1.25 1.99
CA GLY A 38 -6.40 2.27 2.98
C GLY A 38 -5.19 1.90 3.84
N LEU A 39 -4.36 0.95 3.38
CA LEU A 39 -3.12 0.49 4.01
C LEU A 39 -1.92 1.37 3.64
N TYR A 40 -2.08 2.68 3.67
CA TYR A 40 -1.03 3.66 3.41
C TYR A 40 -0.95 4.73 4.51
N ARG A 41 0.22 5.36 4.67
CA ARG A 41 0.46 6.48 5.59
C ARG A 41 1.30 7.53 4.91
N ASP A 42 0.91 8.79 5.06
CA ASP A 42 1.68 9.93 4.58
C ASP A 42 2.54 10.45 5.75
N TYR A 43 3.87 10.48 5.58
CA TYR A 43 4.83 10.95 6.57
C TYR A 43 5.87 11.84 5.90
N GLU A 44 6.13 13.03 6.45
CA GLU A 44 7.05 14.04 5.87
C GLU A 44 6.76 14.43 4.40
N GLY A 45 5.53 14.23 3.92
CA GLY A 45 5.15 14.49 2.54
C GLY A 45 5.42 13.33 1.58
N GLU A 46 5.94 12.22 2.08
CA GLU A 46 6.11 10.96 1.35
C GLU A 46 5.00 9.98 1.75
N ARG A 47 4.46 9.22 0.79
CA ARG A 47 3.48 8.17 1.05
C ARG A 47 4.18 6.82 1.20
N TYR A 48 3.81 6.09 2.24
CA TYR A 48 4.29 4.74 2.54
C TYR A 48 3.15 3.75 2.49
N TRP A 49 3.41 2.55 1.99
CA TRP A 49 2.42 1.49 1.85
C TRP A 49 2.82 0.25 2.65
N PHE A 50 1.81 -0.46 3.16
CA PHE A 50 2.00 -1.56 4.08
C PHE A 50 1.42 -2.86 3.54
N CYS A 51 2.08 -3.98 3.85
CA CYS A 51 1.61 -5.30 3.43
C CYS A 51 0.34 -5.74 4.17
N CYS A 52 0.06 -5.17 5.35
CA CYS A 52 -1.09 -5.52 6.17
C CYS A 52 -1.49 -4.39 7.14
N ALA A 53 -2.71 -4.47 7.66
CA ALA A 53 -3.24 -3.52 8.64
C ALA A 53 -2.47 -3.49 9.97
N ALA A 54 -1.67 -4.52 10.28
CA ALA A 54 -0.84 -4.56 11.47
C ALA A 54 0.45 -3.71 11.33
N CYS A 55 0.93 -3.49 10.11
CA CYS A 55 2.11 -2.68 9.85
C CYS A 55 1.84 -1.17 10.00
N GLY A 56 0.60 -0.71 9.77
CA GLY A 56 0.19 0.68 10.02
C GLY A 56 0.51 1.16 11.44
N PRO A 57 -0.06 0.56 12.51
CA PRO A 57 0.21 0.98 13.88
C PRO A 57 1.68 0.78 14.31
N LEU A 58 2.39 -0.19 13.75
CA LEU A 58 3.83 -0.34 13.99
C LEU A 58 4.62 0.84 13.40
N PHE A 59 4.27 1.25 12.18
CA PHE A 59 4.83 2.44 11.57
C PHE A 59 4.44 3.72 12.31
N ASP A 60 3.17 3.87 12.71
CA ASP A 60 2.70 5.03 13.49
C ASP A 60 3.40 5.13 14.86
N ALA A 61 3.84 4.01 15.45
CA ALA A 61 4.58 4.00 16.71
C ALA A 61 6.02 4.53 16.58
N ASP A 62 6.72 4.20 15.49
CA ASP A 62 8.12 4.57 15.26
C ASP A 62 8.40 4.89 13.78
N PRO A 63 7.77 5.90 13.16
CA PRO A 63 7.82 6.11 11.72
C PRO A 63 9.25 6.44 11.27
N GLU A 64 9.99 7.25 12.04
CA GLU A 64 11.38 7.63 11.79
C GLU A 64 12.33 6.44 11.61
N LYS A 65 12.02 5.30 12.24
CA LYS A 65 12.83 4.07 12.13
C LYS A 65 12.61 3.37 10.78
N TYR A 66 11.42 3.50 10.23
CA TYR A 66 11.00 2.83 9.00
C TYR A 66 11.23 3.71 7.77
N VAL A 67 11.06 5.03 7.88
CA VAL A 67 11.32 5.97 6.77
C VAL A 67 12.80 6.12 6.43
N LYS A 68 13.71 5.87 7.37
CA LYS A 68 15.17 5.87 7.12
C LYS A 68 15.67 4.68 6.30
N ALA A 69 14.85 3.65 6.10
CA ALA A 69 15.22 2.42 5.43
C ALA A 69 14.67 2.31 3.99
N ALA A 70 13.89 3.31 3.54
CA ALA A 70 13.30 3.37 2.21
C ALA A 70 14.25 4.01 1.19
#